data_AF-A0A9X3J2Y1-F1
#
_entry.id   AF-A0A9X3J2Y1-F1
#
_cell.length_a   1.000
_cell.length_b   1.000
_cell.length_c   1.000
_cell.angle_alpha   90.00
_cell.angle_beta   90.00
_cell.angle_gamma   90.00
#
_symmetry.space_group_name_H-M   'P 1'
#
loop_
_entity.id
_entity.type
_entity.pdbx_description
1 polymer ?
#
loop_
_entity_poly.entity_id
_entity_poly.type
_entity_poly.pdbx_seq_one_letter_code
_entity_poly.pdbx_strand_id
1 'polypeptide(L)'
;MEQLGKRSDVRLQWDPDHGPSGDKQERRAIQLGLRGAAIASYAREWIVEIEDISAFVAEQRRVWFEGDREALVTPREEVYPVADPAVAAKLGIGLA
;
A
#
# COMPACT_ATOMS: atom_id res chain seq x y z
N MET A 1 -22.17 2.75 9.36
CA MET A 1 -21.00 1.87 9.05
C MET A 1 -21.53 0.60 8.40
N GLU A 2 -21.85 0.67 7.11
CA GLU A 2 -22.55 -0.39 6.37
C GLU A 2 -21.55 -1.44 5.86
N GLN A 3 -21.75 -2.71 6.26
CA GLN A 3 -20.86 -3.82 5.93
C GLN A 3 -21.11 -4.33 4.50
N LEU A 4 -20.32 -3.88 3.52
CA LEU A 4 -20.25 -4.44 2.17
C LEU A 4 -19.49 -5.80 2.08
N GLY A 5 -19.29 -6.50 3.20
CA GLY A 5 -18.24 -7.52 3.36
C GLY A 5 -18.61 -9.00 3.20
N LYS A 6 -19.78 -9.37 2.66
CA LYS A 6 -20.22 -10.79 2.67
C LYS A 6 -20.00 -11.60 1.38
N ARG A 7 -19.51 -11.02 0.28
CA ARG A 7 -19.29 -11.77 -0.99
C ARG A 7 -17.92 -11.61 -1.68
N SER A 8 -17.05 -10.72 -1.19
CA SER A 8 -15.74 -10.49 -1.79
C SER A 8 -14.62 -11.11 -0.96
N ASP A 9 -13.64 -11.70 -1.64
CA ASP A 9 -12.36 -12.14 -1.06
C ASP A 9 -11.38 -10.97 -0.83
N VAL A 10 -11.77 -9.77 -1.24
CA VAL A 10 -11.03 -8.52 -1.02
C VAL A 10 -11.86 -7.57 -0.18
N ARG A 11 -11.26 -7.05 0.90
CA ARG A 11 -11.80 -5.99 1.76
C ARG A 11 -11.07 -4.69 1.49
N LEU A 12 -11.81 -3.61 1.24
CA LEU A 12 -11.27 -2.27 1.10
C LEU A 12 -11.39 -1.49 2.42
N GLN A 13 -10.33 -0.78 2.78
CA GLN A 13 -10.28 0.19 3.88
C GLN A 13 -9.49 1.41 3.44
N TRP A 14 -9.84 2.58 3.97
CA TRP A 14 -8.99 3.76 3.91
C TRP A 14 -8.27 3.86 5.24
N ASP A 15 -6.94 3.78 5.24
CA ASP A 15 -6.15 3.86 6.46
C ASP A 15 -5.15 5.02 6.35
N PRO A 16 -4.65 5.59 7.47
CA PRO A 16 -3.60 6.60 7.41
C PRO A 16 -2.40 6.07 6.65
N ASP A 17 -1.80 6.88 5.79
CA ASP A 17 -0.51 6.54 5.20
C ASP A 17 0.61 6.74 6.21
N HIS A 18 1.78 6.13 6.00
CA HIS A 18 2.89 6.15 6.96
C HIS A 18 4.19 6.52 6.26
N GLY A 19 4.92 7.47 6.84
CA GLY A 19 6.25 7.83 6.35
C GLY A 19 7.32 6.81 6.80
N PRO A 20 8.58 6.96 6.35
CA PRO A 20 9.68 6.06 6.75
C PRO A 20 9.92 5.96 8.26
N SER A 21 9.51 6.97 9.05
CA SER A 21 9.55 6.94 10.52
C SER A 21 8.45 6.08 11.16
N GLY A 22 7.46 5.64 10.38
CA GLY A 22 6.23 5.04 10.89
C GLY A 22 5.20 6.05 11.38
N ASP A 23 5.45 7.35 11.25
CA ASP A 23 4.48 8.37 11.63
C ASP A 23 3.35 8.47 10.59
N LYS A 24 2.12 8.58 11.11
CA LYS A 24 0.92 8.77 10.31
C LYS A 24 1.01 10.08 9.53
N GLN A 25 0.70 10.01 8.25
CA GLN A 25 0.55 11.17 7.39
C GLN A 25 -0.90 11.65 7.42
N GLU A 26 -1.12 12.93 7.05
CA GLU A 26 -2.48 13.48 6.91
C GLU A 26 -3.27 12.80 5.79
N ARG A 27 -2.56 12.39 4.73
CA ARG A 27 -3.14 11.64 3.61
C ARG A 27 -3.50 10.21 4.04
N ARG A 28 -4.51 9.65 3.39
CA ARG A 28 -4.94 8.26 3.56
C ARG A 28 -4.65 7.47 2.30
N ALA A 29 -4.35 6.19 2.47
CA ALA A 29 -4.16 5.24 1.39
C ALA A 29 -5.23 4.15 1.44
N ILE A 30 -5.52 3.55 0.29
CA ILE A 30 -6.38 2.36 0.23
C ILE A 30 -5.56 1.16 0.71
N GLN A 31 -6.07 0.48 1.72
CA GLN A 31 -5.57 -0.82 2.17
C GLN A 31 -6.53 -1.93 1.73
N LEU A 32 -5.98 -2.91 1.00
CA LEU A 32 -6.71 -4.09 0.55
C LEU A 32 -6.35 -5.29 1.41
N GLY A 33 -7.31 -5.80 2.17
CA GLY A 33 -7.20 -7.07 2.87
C GLY A 33 -7.64 -8.22 1.98
N LEU A 34 -6.76 -9.18 1.73
CA LEU A 34 -7.07 -10.38 0.94
C LEU A 34 -7.43 -11.56 1.86
N ARG A 35 -8.39 -12.38 1.43
CA ARG A 35 -8.78 -13.64 2.08
C ARG A 35 -9.20 -14.68 1.04
N GLY A 36 -9.57 -15.88 1.49
CA GLY A 36 -10.16 -16.90 0.62
C GLY A 36 -9.24 -17.31 -0.54
N ALA A 37 -9.80 -17.37 -1.74
CA ALA A 37 -9.04 -17.72 -2.93
C ALA A 37 -8.05 -16.62 -3.32
N ALA A 38 -8.39 -15.34 -3.11
CA ALA A 38 -7.53 -14.22 -3.50
C ALA A 38 -6.17 -14.23 -2.80
N ILE A 39 -6.11 -14.54 -1.50
CA ILE A 39 -4.82 -14.64 -0.80
C ILE A 39 -4.01 -15.87 -1.25
N ALA A 40 -4.69 -16.97 -1.60
CA ALA A 40 -4.03 -18.17 -2.11
C ALA A 40 -3.39 -17.92 -3.48
N SER A 41 -4.10 -17.27 -4.40
CA SER A 41 -3.56 -16.87 -5.71
C SER A 41 -2.47 -15.80 -5.56
N TYR A 42 -2.65 -14.80 -4.69
CA TYR A 42 -1.60 -13.80 -4.43
C TYR A 42 -0.28 -14.45 -4.01
N ALA A 43 -0.33 -15.43 -3.11
CA ALA A 43 0.86 -16.07 -2.56
C ALA A 43 1.51 -17.11 -3.50
N ARG A 44 0.84 -17.55 -4.57
CA ARG A 44 1.28 -18.70 -5.38
C ARG A 44 1.35 -18.43 -6.88
N GLU A 45 0.44 -17.61 -7.38
CA GLU A 45 0.17 -17.45 -8.82
C GLU A 45 0.48 -16.04 -9.31
N TRP A 46 0.33 -15.02 -8.46
CA TRP A 46 0.49 -13.62 -8.88
C TRP A 46 1.89 -13.06 -8.65
N ILE A 47 2.77 -13.81 -7.97
CA ILE A 47 4.17 -13.42 -7.78
C ILE A 47 4.89 -13.51 -9.13
N VAL A 48 5.38 -12.38 -9.62
CA VAL A 48 6.16 -12.30 -10.87
C VAL A 48 7.63 -12.63 -10.62
N GLU A 49 8.21 -12.09 -9.55
CA GLU A 49 9.63 -12.22 -9.21
C GLU A 49 9.82 -12.04 -7.69
N ILE A 50 10.88 -12.64 -7.15
CA ILE A 50 11.36 -12.42 -5.79
C ILE A 50 12.84 -12.07 -5.88
N GLU A 51 13.19 -10.89 -5.39
CA GLU A 51 14.57 -10.39 -5.36
C GLU A 51 15.04 -10.22 -3.91
N ASP A 52 16.30 -10.60 -3.63
CA ASP A 52 16.94 -10.33 -2.34
C ASP A 52 17.56 -8.93 -2.34
N ILE A 53 16.90 -8.00 -1.66
CA ILE A 53 17.35 -6.62 -1.46
C ILE A 53 18.02 -6.38 -0.09
N SER A 54 18.45 -7.45 0.62
CA SER A 54 18.99 -7.33 1.98
C SER A 54 20.18 -6.39 2.09
N ALA A 55 21.07 -6.38 1.09
CA ALA A 55 22.21 -5.47 1.05
C ALA A 55 21.77 -3.99 0.95
N PHE A 56 20.75 -3.70 0.14
CA PHE A 56 20.17 -2.37 0.03
C PHE A 56 19.53 -1.93 1.35
N VAL A 57 18.75 -2.80 1.99
CA VAL A 57 18.10 -2.50 3.28
C VAL A 57 19.13 -2.22 4.37
N ALA A 58 20.24 -2.98 4.42
CA ALA A 58 21.31 -2.75 5.38
C ALA A 58 21.97 -1.37 5.20
N GLU A 59 22.16 -0.94 3.95
CA GLU A 59 22.71 0.39 3.66
C GLU A 59 21.73 1.51 4.03
N GLN A 60 20.44 1.39 3.67
CA GLN A 60 19.44 2.40 4.05
C GLN A 60 19.26 2.50 5.57
N ARG A 61 19.39 1.38 6.29
CA ARG A 61 19.41 1.37 7.75
C ARG A 61 20.59 2.17 8.31
N ARG A 62 21.78 2.07 7.71
CA ARG A 62 22.96 2.87 8.12
C ARG A 62 22.68 4.36 7.95
N VAL A 63 22.19 4.77 6.77
CA VAL A 63 21.78 6.15 6.47
C VAL A 63 20.79 6.70 7.51
N TRP A 64 19.77 5.90 7.86
CA TRP A 64 18.80 6.25 8.89
C TRP A 64 19.44 6.61 10.24
N PHE A 65 20.38 5.79 10.72
CA PHE A 65 21.01 5.97 12.03
C PHE A 65 22.10 7.05 12.03
N GLU A 66 22.69 7.36 10.88
CA GLU A 66 23.64 8.48 10.72
C GLU A 66 22.94 9.85 10.72
N GLY A 67 21.61 9.87 10.64
CA GLY A 67 20.78 11.08 10.79
C GLY A 67 20.48 11.80 9.47
N ASP A 68 21.02 11.32 8.34
CA ASP A 68 20.74 11.86 7.02
C ASP A 68 19.46 11.25 6.42
N ARG A 69 18.31 11.66 6.97
CA ARG A 69 17.00 11.11 6.55
C ARG A 69 16.62 11.49 5.13
N GLU A 70 17.16 12.58 4.60
CA GLU A 70 16.90 13.03 3.23
C GLU A 70 17.66 12.18 2.20
N ALA A 71 18.76 11.54 2.61
CA ALA A 71 19.50 10.60 1.78
C ALA A 71 18.85 9.20 1.67
N LEU A 72 17.72 8.95 2.35
CA LEU A 72 16.97 7.72 2.16
C LEU A 72 16.48 7.60 0.72
N VAL A 73 16.81 6.47 0.09
CA VAL A 73 16.28 6.12 -1.21
C VAL A 73 14.94 5.43 -1.00
N THR A 74 13.86 6.17 -1.21
CA THR A 74 12.49 5.65 -1.16
C THR A 74 11.92 5.45 -2.57
N PRO A 75 10.91 4.58 -2.74
CA PRO A 75 10.15 4.51 -3.98
C PRO A 75 9.54 5.88 -4.34
N ARG A 76 9.45 6.16 -5.65
CA ARG A 76 8.66 7.29 -6.14
C ARG A 76 7.19 6.89 -6.14
N GLU A 77 6.39 7.62 -5.37
CA GLU A 77 4.94 7.40 -5.28
C GLU A 77 4.18 8.43 -6.11
N GLU A 78 3.16 7.97 -6.83
CA GLU A 78 2.24 8.82 -7.59
C GLU A 78 0.80 8.41 -7.31
N VAL A 79 -0.12 9.37 -7.35
CA VAL A 79 -1.55 9.07 -7.18
C VAL A 79 -2.03 8.23 -8.35
N TYR A 80 -2.58 7.05 -8.06
CA TYR A 80 -3.14 6.18 -9.09
C TYR A 80 -4.39 6.82 -9.73
N PRO A 81 -4.40 7.08 -11.06
CA PRO A 81 -5.52 7.73 -11.73
C PRO A 81 -6.67 6.74 -11.92
N VAL A 82 -7.75 6.90 -11.16
CA VAL A 82 -8.96 6.08 -11.32
C VAL A 82 -9.86 6.71 -12.40
N ALA A 83 -9.75 6.19 -13.62
CA ALA A 83 -10.47 6.72 -14.78
C ALA A 83 -11.96 6.34 -14.81
N ASP A 84 -12.33 5.15 -14.31
CA ASP A 84 -13.72 4.68 -14.31
C ASP A 84 -14.50 5.33 -13.15
N PRO A 85 -15.53 6.14 -13.44
CA PRO A 85 -16.33 6.81 -12.41
C PRO A 85 -17.05 5.83 -11.46
N ALA A 86 -17.47 4.67 -11.96
CA ALA A 86 -18.14 3.66 -11.15
C ALA A 86 -17.16 2.99 -10.18
N VAL A 87 -15.89 2.84 -10.58
CA VAL A 87 -14.82 2.39 -9.69
C VAL A 87 -14.48 3.48 -8.68
N ALA A 88 -14.30 4.73 -9.11
CA ALA A 88 -14.02 5.86 -8.23
C ALA A 88 -15.09 5.98 -7.12
N ALA A 89 -16.37 5.87 -7.47
CA ALA A 89 -17.48 5.88 -6.51
C ALA A 89 -17.40 4.71 -5.50
N LYS A 90 -17.08 3.49 -5.94
CA LYS A 90 -16.89 2.33 -5.05
C LYS A 90 -15.68 2.48 -4.12
N LEU A 91 -14.63 3.13 -4.60
CA LEU A 91 -13.43 3.43 -3.82
C LEU A 91 -13.63 4.65 -2.91
N GLY A 92 -14.70 5.43 -3.08
CA GLY A 92 -14.92 6.67 -2.32
C GLY A 92 -14.01 7.83 -2.75
N ILE A 93 -13.50 7.79 -3.99
CA ILE A 93 -12.64 8.84 -4.56
C ILE A 93 -13.53 9.86 -5.26
N GLY A 94 -13.38 11.16 -4.92
CA GLY A 94 -14.13 12.26 -5.55
C GLY A 94 -15.45 12.65 -4.89
N LEU A 95 -15.75 12.13 -3.69
CA LEU A 95 -16.86 12.61 -2.86
C LEU A 95 -16.31 13.64 -1.87
N ALA A 96 -16.51 14.93 -2.18
CA ALA A 96 -16.38 16.03 -1.23
C ALA A 96 -17.67 16.20 -0.43
#